data_AF-A0A1J4RR83-F1
#
_entry.id   AF-A0A1J4RR83-F1
#
_cell.length_a   1.000
_cell.length_b   1.000
_cell.length_c   1.000
_cell.angle_alpha   90.00
_cell.angle_beta   90.00
_cell.angle_gamma   90.00
#
_symmetry.space_group_name_H-M   'P 1'
#
loop_
_entity.id
_entity.type
_entity.pdbx_description
1 polymer ?
#
loop_
_entity_poly.entity_id
_entity_poly.type
_entity_poly.pdbx_seq_one_letter_code
_entity_poly.pdbx_strand_id
1 'polypeptide(L)'
;MLQSENSSSADNQQERSKEFLRGYVCGLVDGEGSFHIAFAIRKDLPLGMSVIPEFHVSQNFQSRNVLELVEKVLGCGYIKPNHRNSKDETFVYVVRDRADLITKVIPFFEFNHLLTSKKLDFKIFYSVVRIICSGRHRTSVGMAEIIKLAYKMNAGGKRRIRKKEELLALLKSSTTTCQTPNKVSEKI
;
A
#
# COMPACT_ATOMS: atom_id res chain seq x y z
N MET A 1 3.93 60.17 -3.18
CA MET A 1 4.58 59.32 -2.14
C MET A 1 4.36 57.88 -2.56
N LEU A 2 5.43 57.17 -2.93
CA LEU A 2 5.41 55.76 -3.31
C LEU A 2 5.10 54.92 -2.07
N GLN A 3 4.11 54.03 -2.16
CA GLN A 3 3.99 52.90 -1.24
C GLN A 3 4.18 51.62 -2.07
N SER A 4 5.31 50.97 -1.83
CA SER A 4 5.69 49.70 -2.43
C SER A 4 4.92 48.56 -1.78
N GLU A 5 4.14 47.81 -2.57
CA GLU A 5 3.65 46.50 -2.17
C GLU A 5 4.71 45.46 -2.51
N ASN A 6 5.47 45.01 -1.50
CA ASN A 6 6.37 43.87 -1.63
C ASN A 6 6.23 42.98 -0.38
N SER A 7 5.27 42.06 -0.40
CA SER A 7 5.17 40.98 0.60
C SER A 7 4.85 39.60 0.01
N SER A 8 4.93 39.41 -1.32
CA SER A 8 4.56 38.15 -1.99
C SER A 8 5.73 37.23 -2.36
N SER A 9 6.98 37.60 -2.06
CA SER A 9 8.16 36.88 -2.56
C SER A 9 8.56 35.66 -1.71
N ALA A 10 8.32 35.67 -0.40
CA ALA A 10 8.77 34.61 0.51
C ALA A 10 7.90 33.34 0.44
N ASP A 11 6.57 33.50 0.37
CA ASP A 11 5.64 32.36 0.28
C ASP A 11 5.85 31.57 -1.02
N ASN A 12 6.07 32.29 -2.13
CA ASN A 12 6.31 31.69 -3.44
C ASN A 12 7.61 30.85 -3.48
N GLN A 13 8.64 31.23 -2.71
CA GLN A 13 9.88 30.45 -2.60
C GLN A 13 9.68 29.16 -1.80
N GLN A 14 8.94 29.22 -0.69
CA GLN A 14 8.65 28.04 0.13
C GLN A 14 7.76 27.03 -0.60
N GLU A 15 6.78 27.50 -1.36
CA GLU A 15 5.93 26.65 -2.19
C GLU A 15 6.74 25.92 -3.27
N ARG A 16 7.61 26.63 -3.98
CA ARG A 16 8.50 26.04 -4.99
C ARG A 16 9.41 24.96 -4.40
N SER A 17 9.95 25.17 -3.20
CA SER A 17 10.75 24.16 -2.52
C SER A 17 9.92 22.92 -2.16
N LYS A 18 8.68 23.08 -1.69
CA LYS A 18 7.78 21.96 -1.39
C LYS A 18 7.41 21.18 -2.66
N GLU A 19 7.11 21.89 -3.75
CA GLU A 19 6.81 21.28 -5.05
C GLU A 19 8.00 20.46 -5.57
N PHE A 20 9.21 21.02 -5.49
CA PHE A 20 10.42 20.29 -5.84
C PHE A 20 10.59 18.99 -5.03
N LEU A 21 10.41 19.05 -3.71
CA LEU A 21 10.52 17.87 -2.85
C LEU A 21 9.45 16.82 -3.18
N ARG A 22 8.21 17.23 -3.46
CA ARG A 22 7.13 16.33 -3.90
C ARG A 22 7.48 15.65 -5.22
N GLY A 23 7.96 16.42 -6.19
CA GLY A 23 8.41 15.91 -7.49
C GLY A 23 9.58 14.93 -7.35
N TYR A 24 10.56 15.24 -6.50
CA TYR A 24 11.68 14.36 -6.20
C TYR A 24 11.19 13.03 -5.58
N VAL A 25 10.31 13.08 -4.59
CA VAL A 25 9.73 11.87 -3.97
C VAL A 25 8.95 11.05 -5.00
N CYS A 26 8.18 11.67 -5.89
CA CYS A 26 7.51 10.94 -6.98
C CYS A 26 8.50 10.26 -7.92
N GLY A 27 9.55 10.96 -8.36
CA GLY A 27 10.58 10.40 -9.23
C GLY A 27 11.32 9.22 -8.58
N LEU A 28 11.66 9.36 -7.30
CA LEU A 28 12.25 8.29 -6.50
C LEU A 28 11.30 7.08 -6.41
N VAL A 29 10.01 7.30 -6.15
CA VAL A 29 9.03 6.22 -6.01
C VAL A 29 8.73 5.54 -7.34
N ASP A 30 8.78 6.27 -8.44
CA ASP A 30 8.72 5.70 -9.79
C ASP A 30 9.85 4.68 -9.99
N GLY A 31 11.09 5.03 -9.63
CA GLY A 31 12.24 4.12 -9.72
C GLY A 31 12.24 3.01 -8.67
N GLU A 32 12.25 3.36 -7.39
CA GLU A 32 12.63 2.50 -6.25
C GLU A 32 11.46 2.15 -5.33
N GLY A 33 10.29 2.77 -5.53
CA GLY A 33 9.10 2.49 -4.72
C GLY A 33 8.51 1.10 -4.95
N SER A 34 7.55 0.70 -4.13
CA SER A 34 6.77 -0.52 -4.36
C SER A 34 5.42 -0.43 -3.65
N PHE A 35 4.34 -0.61 -4.41
CA PHE A 35 3.01 -0.82 -3.85
C PHE A 35 2.77 -2.33 -3.75
N HIS A 36 2.51 -2.80 -2.55
CA HIS A 36 2.43 -4.22 -2.26
C HIS A 36 1.12 -4.57 -1.54
N ILE A 37 0.55 -5.72 -1.90
CA ILE A 37 -0.59 -6.31 -1.20
C ILE A 37 -0.15 -7.70 -0.75
N ALA A 38 0.09 -7.85 0.55
CA ALA A 38 0.45 -9.13 1.16
C ALA A 38 -0.82 -9.87 1.63
N PHE A 39 -0.73 -11.21 1.61
CA PHE A 39 -1.74 -12.10 2.13
C PHE A 39 -1.11 -12.96 3.24
N ALA A 40 -1.63 -12.83 4.45
CA ALA A 40 -1.19 -13.65 5.57
C ALA A 40 -2.28 -14.69 5.91
N ILE A 41 -1.89 -15.96 5.92
CA ILE A 41 -2.80 -17.06 6.30
C ILE A 41 -2.97 -17.05 7.81
N ARG A 42 -4.23 -16.96 8.24
CA ARG A 42 -4.63 -16.76 9.63
C ARG A 42 -5.85 -17.61 9.92
N LYS A 43 -5.64 -18.75 10.58
CA LYS A 43 -6.69 -19.72 10.90
C LYS A 43 -7.74 -19.17 11.89
N ASP A 44 -7.37 -18.14 12.62
CA ASP A 44 -8.23 -17.45 13.59
C ASP A 44 -9.22 -16.47 12.94
N LEU A 45 -9.08 -16.19 11.64
CA LEU A 45 -10.01 -15.34 10.91
C LEU A 45 -11.08 -16.19 10.19
N PRO A 46 -12.33 -15.69 10.04
CA PRO A 46 -13.41 -16.43 9.39
C PRO A 46 -13.11 -16.90 7.96
N LEU A 47 -12.31 -16.13 7.22
CA LEU A 47 -11.89 -16.47 5.85
C LEU A 47 -10.49 -17.11 5.78
N GLY A 48 -9.89 -17.45 6.93
CA GLY A 48 -8.59 -18.09 7.01
C GLY A 48 -7.40 -17.20 6.58
N MET A 49 -7.62 -15.91 6.34
CA MET A 49 -6.63 -15.03 5.71
C MET A 49 -6.89 -13.54 6.00
N SER A 50 -5.81 -12.77 6.13
CA SER A 50 -5.84 -11.31 6.17
C SER A 50 -5.11 -10.69 4.97
N VAL A 51 -5.60 -9.54 4.52
CA VAL A 51 -4.97 -8.70 3.50
C VAL A 51 -4.21 -7.57 4.19
N ILE A 52 -2.95 -7.36 3.80
CA ILE A 52 -2.08 -6.33 4.37
C ILE A 52 -1.54 -5.47 3.20
N PRO A 53 -2.11 -4.27 2.97
CA PRO A 53 -1.55 -3.32 2.03
C PRO A 53 -0.31 -2.66 2.65
N GLU A 54 0.76 -2.56 1.86
CA GLU A 54 2.03 -1.98 2.28
C GLU A 54 2.61 -1.12 1.14
N PHE A 55 3.20 0.02 1.52
CA PHE A 55 3.96 0.86 0.61
C PHE A 55 5.42 0.92 1.05
N HIS A 56 6.35 0.59 0.15
CA HIS A 56 7.78 0.52 0.42
C HIS A 56 8.58 1.45 -0.47
N VAL A 57 9.71 1.94 0.03
CA VAL A 57 10.80 2.52 -0.76
C VAL A 57 12.11 1.95 -0.22
N SER A 58 12.90 1.30 -1.07
CA SER A 58 14.16 0.68 -0.66
C SER A 58 15.35 1.47 -1.17
N GLN A 59 16.42 1.54 -0.37
CA GLN A 59 17.70 2.14 -0.74
C GLN A 59 18.87 1.47 -0.03
N ASN A 60 20.07 1.62 -0.58
CA ASN A 60 21.31 1.28 0.11
C ASN A 60 21.51 2.19 1.34
N PHE A 61 22.15 1.67 2.40
CA PHE A 61 22.50 2.41 3.61
C PHE A 61 23.20 3.75 3.35
N GLN A 62 24.08 3.82 2.35
CA GLN A 62 24.78 5.06 1.97
C GLN A 62 23.83 6.18 1.56
N SER A 63 22.63 5.84 1.07
CA SER A 63 21.59 6.78 0.65
C SER A 63 20.36 6.75 1.56
N ARG A 64 20.53 6.33 2.82
CA ARG A 64 19.45 6.29 3.82
C ARG A 64 18.77 7.66 4.03
N ASN A 65 19.53 8.76 3.92
CA ASN A 65 19.01 10.12 4.02
C ASN A 65 17.84 10.40 3.05
N VAL A 66 17.82 9.73 1.89
CA VAL A 66 16.72 9.83 0.92
C VAL A 66 15.43 9.20 1.48
N LEU A 67 15.53 8.10 2.23
CA LEU A 67 14.38 7.48 2.88
C LEU A 67 13.82 8.38 4.00
N GLU A 68 14.71 9.04 4.76
CA GLU A 68 14.33 10.01 5.80
C GLU A 68 13.63 11.23 5.18
N LEU A 69 14.03 11.65 3.98
CA LEU A 69 13.31 12.67 3.22
C LEU A 69 11.90 12.21 2.83
N VAL A 70 11.75 10.97 2.34
CA VAL A 70 10.42 10.42 2.01
C VAL A 70 9.51 10.39 3.25
N GLU A 71 10.03 9.90 4.38
CA GLU A 71 9.32 9.89 5.67
C GLU A 71 8.88 11.30 6.07
N LYS A 72 9.77 12.30 5.95
CA LYS A 72 9.45 13.70 6.26
C LYS A 72 8.39 14.31 5.33
N VAL A 73 8.48 14.02 4.03
CA VAL A 73 7.53 14.56 3.03
C VAL A 73 6.15 13.93 3.18
N LEU A 74 6.07 12.63 3.46
CA LEU A 74 4.80 11.93 3.67
C LEU A 74 4.25 12.11 5.09
N GLY A 75 5.11 12.38 6.07
CA GLY A 75 4.73 12.58 7.47
C GLY A 75 4.20 11.31 8.15
N CYS A 76 4.64 10.13 7.71
CA CYS A 76 4.23 8.83 8.24
C CYS A 76 5.26 7.75 7.95
N GLY A 77 4.97 6.52 8.40
CA GLY A 77 5.81 5.36 8.13
C GLY A 77 6.97 5.24 9.09
N TYR A 78 7.88 4.34 8.77
CA TYR A 78 9.12 4.13 9.53
C TYR A 78 10.18 3.49 8.63
N ILE A 79 11.44 3.66 9.01
CA ILE A 79 12.59 3.07 8.30
C ILE A 79 13.12 1.88 9.10
N LYS A 80 13.41 0.78 8.41
CA LYS A 80 14.05 -0.41 9.00
C LYS A 80 15.09 -1.01 8.06
N PRO A 81 16.04 -1.82 8.58
CA PRO A 81 16.85 -2.69 7.73
C PRO A 81 15.96 -3.63 6.93
N ASN A 82 16.29 -3.85 5.66
CA ASN A 82 15.52 -4.70 4.76
C ASN A 82 15.59 -6.18 5.19
N HIS A 83 16.80 -6.66 5.49
CA HIS A 83 17.05 -7.99 6.04
C HIS A 83 17.87 -7.91 7.33
N ARG A 84 17.44 -8.62 8.37
CA ARG A 84 18.12 -8.62 9.68
C ARG A 84 19.38 -9.50 9.73
N ASN A 85 19.52 -10.45 8.81
CA ASN A 85 20.52 -11.54 8.89
C ASN A 85 21.38 -11.70 7.63
N SER A 86 21.42 -10.72 6.73
CA SER A 86 22.25 -10.77 5.52
C SER A 86 23.30 -9.65 5.54
N LYS A 87 24.37 -9.81 4.74
CA LYS A 87 25.31 -8.74 4.39
C LYS A 87 24.66 -7.65 3.52
N ASP A 88 23.33 -7.60 3.49
CA ASP A 88 22.58 -6.65 2.67
C ASP A 88 22.46 -5.35 3.47
N GLU A 89 23.20 -4.34 3.03
CA GLU A 89 23.19 -3.02 3.64
C GLU A 89 21.99 -2.18 3.19
N THR A 90 20.91 -2.78 2.66
CA THR A 90 19.73 -2.02 2.27
C THR A 90 18.77 -1.74 3.42
N PHE A 91 18.20 -0.53 3.38
CA PHE A 91 17.14 -0.06 4.24
C PHE A 91 15.85 0.10 3.43
N VAL A 92 14.73 -0.01 4.13
CA VAL A 92 13.41 0.15 3.55
C VAL A 92 12.57 1.08 4.41
N TYR A 93 12.03 2.12 3.79
CA TYR A 93 10.93 2.90 4.33
C TYR A 93 9.62 2.16 4.10
N VAL A 94 8.80 2.03 5.14
CA VAL A 94 7.57 1.23 5.12
C VAL A 94 6.40 2.03 5.69
N VAL A 95 5.28 2.04 4.96
CA VAL A 95 3.97 2.44 5.48
C VAL A 95 3.02 1.24 5.41
N ARG A 96 2.59 0.79 6.59
CA ARG A 96 1.63 -0.32 6.77
C ARG A 96 0.39 0.09 7.56
N ASP A 97 0.44 1.23 8.24
CA ASP A 97 -0.70 1.69 9.00
C ASP A 97 -1.82 2.10 8.05
N ARG A 98 -3.03 1.62 8.34
CA ARG A 98 -4.16 1.82 7.45
C ARG A 98 -4.57 3.30 7.41
N ALA A 99 -4.53 4.01 8.54
CA ALA A 99 -4.91 5.41 8.58
C ALA A 99 -3.91 6.26 7.79
N ASP A 100 -2.61 6.03 7.96
CA ASP A 100 -1.56 6.73 7.20
C ASP A 100 -1.67 6.46 5.69
N LEU A 101 -1.95 5.21 5.27
CA LEU A 101 -2.15 4.89 3.86
C LEU A 101 -3.30 5.69 3.24
N ILE A 102 -4.42 5.82 3.96
CA ILE A 102 -5.63 6.50 3.48
C ILE A 102 -5.48 8.02 3.50
N THR A 103 -4.89 8.56 4.56
CA THR A 103 -4.90 10.01 4.83
C THR A 103 -3.67 10.73 4.29
N LYS A 104 -2.58 10.01 4.03
CA LYS A 104 -1.30 10.62 3.61
C LYS A 104 -0.79 10.04 2.29
N VAL A 105 -0.56 8.73 2.23
CA VAL A 105 0.08 8.10 1.05
C VAL A 105 -0.80 8.17 -0.19
N ILE A 106 -2.07 7.77 -0.11
CA ILE A 106 -2.99 7.79 -1.25
C ILE A 106 -3.19 9.23 -1.76
N PRO A 107 -3.56 10.22 -0.91
CA PRO A 107 -3.75 11.59 -1.38
C PRO A 107 -2.49 12.19 -2.01
N PHE A 108 -1.31 11.84 -1.49
CA PHE A 108 -0.05 12.31 -2.06
C PHE A 108 0.11 11.87 -3.52
N PHE A 109 -0.13 10.60 -3.85
CA PHE A 109 0.04 10.08 -5.21
C PHE A 109 -1.20 10.29 -6.11
N GLU A 110 -2.35 10.64 -5.55
CA GLU A 110 -3.48 11.18 -6.31
C GLU A 110 -3.19 12.60 -6.80
N PHE A 111 -2.56 13.44 -5.99
CA PHE A 111 -2.19 14.81 -6.37
C PHE A 111 -0.91 14.84 -7.21
N ASN A 112 0.11 14.07 -6.82
CA ASN A 112 1.40 14.01 -7.50
C ASN A 112 1.50 12.71 -8.30
N HIS A 113 1.25 12.80 -9.60
CA HIS A 113 1.15 11.62 -10.45
C HIS A 113 2.49 10.93 -10.69
N LEU A 114 2.51 9.61 -10.50
CA LEU A 114 3.57 8.73 -10.99
C LEU A 114 3.55 8.66 -12.52
N LEU A 115 4.72 8.63 -13.14
CA LEU A 115 4.90 8.69 -14.58
C LEU A 115 5.20 7.32 -15.20
N THR A 116 5.63 6.34 -14.40
CA THR A 116 5.96 5.00 -14.89
C THR A 116 4.77 4.03 -14.79
N SER A 117 5.00 2.75 -15.13
CA SER A 117 4.06 1.66 -14.91
C SER A 117 3.59 1.54 -13.45
N LYS A 118 4.35 2.09 -12.48
CA LYS A 118 3.95 2.22 -11.08
C LYS A 118 2.61 2.92 -10.88
N LYS A 119 2.21 3.82 -11.80
CA LYS A 119 0.88 4.44 -11.76
C LYS A 119 -0.24 3.41 -11.81
N LEU A 120 -0.07 2.33 -12.58
CA LEU A 120 -1.05 1.24 -12.66
C LEU A 120 -1.08 0.44 -11.36
N ASP A 121 0.09 0.15 -10.78
CA ASP A 121 0.18 -0.53 -9.48
C ASP A 121 -0.48 0.32 -8.38
N PHE A 122 -0.23 1.63 -8.35
CA PHE A 122 -0.87 2.57 -7.43
C PHE A 122 -2.40 2.56 -7.58
N LYS A 123 -2.94 2.60 -8.80
CA LYS A 123 -4.40 2.55 -9.02
C LYS A 123 -5.03 1.26 -8.46
N ILE A 124 -4.35 0.12 -8.64
CA ILE A 124 -4.82 -1.15 -8.09
C ILE A 124 -4.71 -1.13 -6.56
N PHE A 125 -3.59 -0.65 -6.02
CA PHE A 125 -3.37 -0.51 -4.59
C PHE A 125 -4.46 0.35 -3.94
N TYR A 126 -4.73 1.53 -4.50
CA TYR A 126 -5.82 2.42 -4.10
C TYR A 126 -7.18 1.70 -4.09
N SER A 127 -7.49 0.97 -5.16
CA SER A 127 -8.74 0.19 -5.26
C SER A 127 -8.85 -0.84 -4.14
N VAL A 128 -7.78 -1.59 -3.86
CA VAL A 128 -7.73 -2.58 -2.77
C VAL A 128 -7.92 -1.91 -1.41
N VAL A 129 -7.24 -0.79 -1.14
CA VAL A 129 -7.40 -0.06 0.13
C VAL A 129 -8.85 0.40 0.31
N ARG A 130 -9.54 0.86 -0.74
CA ARG A 130 -10.98 1.20 -0.67
C ARG A 130 -11.88 0.00 -0.35
N ILE A 131 -11.59 -1.19 -0.91
CA ILE A 131 -12.30 -2.43 -0.54
C ILE A 131 -12.10 -2.75 0.94
N ILE A 132 -10.89 -2.52 1.45
CA ILE A 132 -10.59 -2.73 2.88
C ILE A 132 -11.36 -1.73 3.74
N CYS A 133 -11.37 -0.45 3.38
CA CYS A 133 -12.07 0.62 4.10
C CYS A 133 -13.58 0.38 4.20
N SER A 134 -14.19 -0.10 3.12
CA SER A 134 -15.63 -0.44 3.08
C SER A 134 -15.97 -1.76 3.79
N GLY A 135 -15.00 -2.43 4.43
CA GLY A 135 -15.23 -3.70 5.12
C GLY A 135 -15.45 -4.91 4.20
N ARG A 136 -15.53 -4.71 2.88
CA ARG A 136 -15.84 -5.77 1.90
C ARG A 136 -14.79 -6.88 1.85
N HIS A 137 -13.55 -6.62 2.29
CA HIS A 137 -12.52 -7.65 2.47
C HIS A 137 -12.92 -8.79 3.43
N ARG A 138 -13.94 -8.59 4.28
CA ARG A 138 -14.48 -9.61 5.19
C ARG A 138 -15.46 -10.58 4.53
N THR A 139 -15.85 -10.32 3.28
CA THR A 139 -16.70 -11.23 2.51
C THR A 139 -15.84 -12.05 1.53
N SER A 140 -16.27 -13.27 1.23
CA SER A 140 -15.59 -14.11 0.24
C SER A 140 -15.52 -13.44 -1.14
N VAL A 141 -16.59 -12.74 -1.54
CA VAL A 141 -16.61 -12.00 -2.81
C VAL A 141 -15.58 -10.88 -2.83
N GLY A 142 -15.53 -10.04 -1.78
CA GLY A 142 -14.56 -8.94 -1.72
C GLY A 142 -13.12 -9.41 -1.55
N MET A 143 -12.89 -10.48 -0.78
CA MET A 143 -11.56 -11.10 -0.69
C MET A 143 -11.10 -11.66 -2.04
N ALA A 144 -11.97 -12.34 -2.78
CA ALA A 144 -11.66 -12.85 -4.12
C ALA A 144 -11.38 -11.71 -5.12
N GLU A 145 -12.10 -10.60 -5.02
CA GLU A 145 -11.86 -9.39 -5.81
C GLU A 145 -10.45 -8.83 -5.53
N ILE A 146 -10.08 -8.69 -4.26
CA ILE A 146 -8.74 -8.24 -3.84
C ILE A 146 -7.65 -9.16 -4.40
N ILE A 147 -7.81 -10.48 -4.30
CA ILE A 147 -6.83 -11.44 -4.84
C ILE A 147 -6.67 -11.24 -6.35
N LYS A 148 -7.78 -11.16 -7.11
CA LYS A 148 -7.72 -10.95 -8.57
C LYS A 148 -7.02 -9.64 -8.94
N LEU A 149 -7.26 -8.57 -8.18
CA LEU A 149 -6.60 -7.27 -8.37
C LEU A 149 -5.10 -7.35 -8.06
N ALA A 150 -4.74 -7.89 -6.89
CA ALA A 150 -3.36 -7.98 -6.41
C ALA A 150 -2.43 -8.78 -7.35
N TYR A 151 -2.96 -9.75 -8.10
CA TYR A 151 -2.21 -10.53 -9.10
C TYR A 151 -2.12 -9.85 -10.48
N LYS A 152 -2.70 -8.67 -10.67
CA LYS A 152 -2.44 -7.82 -11.85
C LYS A 152 -1.27 -6.85 -11.61
N MET A 153 -0.89 -6.62 -10.35
CA MET A 153 0.18 -5.70 -9.97
C MET A 153 1.58 -6.29 -10.20
N ASN A 154 2.60 -5.45 -10.29
CA ASN A 154 4.02 -5.82 -10.23
C ASN A 154 4.38 -6.93 -11.23
N ALA A 155 4.17 -6.65 -12.52
CA ALA A 155 4.36 -7.59 -13.64
C ALA A 155 3.48 -8.86 -13.53
N GLY A 156 2.22 -8.70 -13.13
CA GLY A 156 1.25 -9.81 -13.05
C GLY A 156 1.50 -10.75 -11.88
N GLY A 157 2.10 -10.26 -10.79
CA GLY A 157 2.38 -11.05 -9.60
C GLY A 157 3.40 -12.18 -9.81
N LYS A 158 4.21 -12.14 -10.87
CA LYS A 158 5.20 -13.20 -11.20
C LYS A 158 6.15 -13.54 -10.04
N ARG A 159 6.45 -12.58 -9.18
CA ARG A 159 7.35 -12.74 -8.03
C ARG A 159 6.63 -13.14 -6.73
N ARG A 160 5.31 -13.34 -6.76
CA ARG A 160 4.55 -13.76 -5.59
C ARG A 160 4.83 -15.23 -5.28
N ILE A 161 5.09 -15.54 -4.02
CA ILE A 161 5.42 -16.88 -3.55
C ILE A 161 4.22 -17.84 -3.73
N ARG A 162 3.03 -17.41 -3.32
CA ARG A 162 1.79 -18.20 -3.47
C ARG A 162 1.16 -17.94 -4.82
N LYS A 163 0.53 -18.97 -5.39
CA LYS A 163 -0.23 -18.84 -6.64
C LYS A 163 -1.63 -18.28 -6.37
N LYS A 164 -2.21 -17.60 -7.35
CA LYS A 164 -3.55 -17.00 -7.26
C LYS A 164 -4.60 -18.08 -6.97
N GLU A 165 -4.49 -19.20 -7.66
CA GLU A 165 -5.41 -20.34 -7.60
C GLU A 165 -5.42 -20.95 -6.20
N GLU A 166 -4.25 -21.03 -5.55
CA GLU A 166 -4.09 -21.52 -4.18
C GLU A 166 -4.86 -20.63 -3.18
N LEU A 167 -4.71 -19.31 -3.27
CA LEU A 167 -5.43 -18.38 -2.40
C LEU A 167 -6.95 -18.43 -2.61
N LEU A 168 -7.39 -18.58 -3.87
CA LEU A 168 -8.81 -18.73 -4.17
C LEU A 168 -9.38 -20.07 -3.67
N ALA A 169 -8.58 -21.14 -3.68
CA ALA A 169 -8.98 -22.43 -3.12
C ALA A 169 -9.14 -22.37 -1.60
N LEU A 170 -8.20 -21.73 -0.88
CA LEU A 170 -8.28 -21.51 0.57
C LEU A 170 -9.53 -20.74 0.99
N LEU A 171 -9.96 -19.80 0.15
CA LEU A 171 -11.18 -19.03 0.39
C LEU A 171 -12.45 -19.90 0.29
N LYS A 172 -12.48 -20.85 -0.65
CA LYS A 172 -13.60 -21.77 -0.84
C LYS A 172 -13.72 -22.78 0.31
N SER A 173 -12.61 -23.33 0.78
CA SER A 173 -12.64 -24.29 1.91
C SER A 173 -13.17 -23.64 3.19
N SER A 174 -12.81 -22.38 3.44
CA SER A 174 -13.27 -21.62 4.60
C SER A 174 -14.79 -21.37 4.59
N THR A 175 -15.41 -21.24 3.41
CA THR A 175 -16.87 -21.07 3.29
C THR A 175 -17.67 -22.36 3.54
N THR A 176 -17.09 -23.54 3.32
CA THR A 176 -17.78 -24.83 3.51
C THR A 176 -17.87 -25.23 4.99
N THR A 177 -16.92 -24.81 5.83
CA THR A 177 -16.91 -25.11 7.27
C THR A 177 -17.93 -24.28 8.07
N CYS A 178 -18.46 -23.18 7.50
CA CYS A 178 -19.43 -22.31 8.19
C CYS A 178 -20.91 -22.64 7.91
N GLN A 179 -21.23 -23.71 7.17
CA GLN A 179 -22.61 -24.18 7.03
C GLN A 179 -22.90 -25.27 8.06
N THR A 180 -23.35 -24.87 9.25
CA THR A 180 -23.98 -25.81 10.20
C THR A 180 -25.38 -26.15 9.65
N PRO A 181 -25.79 -27.43 9.57
CA PRO A 181 -27.15 -27.77 9.17
C PRO A 181 -28.10 -27.32 10.29
N ASN A 182 -28.96 -26.34 10.00
CA ASN A 182 -30.12 -26.06 10.83
C ASN A 182 -30.96 -27.33 10.89
N LYS A 183 -30.93 -28.04 12.02
CA LYS A 183 -31.93 -29.06 12.34
C LYS A 183 -33.28 -28.36 12.44
N VAL A 184 -34.09 -28.53 11.41
CA VAL A 184 -35.52 -28.25 11.46
C VAL A 184 -36.11 -29.16 12.53
N SER A 185 -36.61 -28.56 13.60
CA SER A 185 -37.43 -29.25 14.60
C SER A 185 -38.78 -29.56 13.97
N GLU A 186 -38.98 -30.80 13.54
CA GLU A 186 -40.31 -31.34 13.31
C GLU A 186 -41.03 -31.45 14.65
N LYS A 187 -42.12 -30.70 14.79
CA LYS A 187 -43.19 -30.98 15.76
C LYS A 187 -44.30 -31.69 15.01
N ILE A 188 -44.53 -32.96 15.33
CA ILE A 188 -45.87 -33.58 15.42
C ILE A 188 -45.84 -34.45 16.68
#